data_AF-A0A916GVG3-F1
#
_entry.id   AF-A0A916GVG3-F1
#
_cell.length_a   1.000
_cell.length_b   1.000
_cell.length_c   1.000
_cell.angle_alpha   90.00
_cell.angle_beta   90.00
_cell.angle_gamma   90.00
#
_symmetry.space_group_name_H-M   'P 1'
#
loop_
_entity.id
_entity.type
_entity.pdbx_description
1 polymer ?
#
loop_
_entity_poly.entity_id
_entity_poly.type
_entity_poly.pdbx_seq_one_letter_code
_entity_poly.pdbx_strand_id
1 'polypeptide(L)'
;MIFSNRDQAARLLADKLAAYRGKNPLILAIPRGAVPMAKIVADALGGEFDVVLVRKLGAPGNPEFAIGAIDETGWAYLGPYAAMAGADSGYIERIKAQELATIRKRRAQYSPLHPPIDPQGRIVIVIDDGLATGSTMLAALHALRSRAPQKLVCAVPVAPPDTLERVGEKSDEVVCLHAPENFQAVGQFYADFGQVEDEEVIALLSERKKP
;
A
#
# COMPACT_ATOMS: atom_id res chain seq x y z
N MET A 1 -16.41 -1.90 -15.36
CA MET A 1 -15.33 -1.24 -16.15
C MET A 1 -14.19 -2.23 -16.29
N ILE A 2 -13.52 -2.30 -17.44
CA ILE A 2 -12.33 -3.15 -17.62
C ILE A 2 -11.18 -2.26 -18.08
N PHE A 3 -10.03 -2.36 -17.41
CA PHE A 3 -8.78 -1.72 -17.79
C PHE A 3 -8.01 -2.62 -18.75
N SER A 4 -7.28 -2.05 -19.71
CA SER A 4 -6.42 -2.81 -20.60
C SER A 4 -5.27 -3.46 -19.83
N ASN A 5 -4.66 -2.72 -18.91
CA ASN A 5 -3.55 -3.15 -18.05
C ASN A 5 -3.37 -2.16 -16.88
N ARG A 6 -2.38 -2.45 -16.01
CA ARG A 6 -2.02 -1.59 -14.86
C ARG A 6 -1.65 -0.16 -15.27
N ASP A 7 -0.96 0.03 -16.40
CA ASP A 7 -0.59 1.37 -16.89
C ASP A 7 -1.79 2.23 -17.23
N GLN A 8 -2.80 1.67 -17.90
CA GLN A 8 -4.02 2.41 -18.20
C GLN A 8 -4.75 2.81 -16.91
N ALA A 9 -4.87 1.89 -15.97
CA ALA A 9 -5.47 2.18 -14.67
C ALA A 9 -4.69 3.29 -13.93
N ALA A 10 -3.35 3.28 -13.98
CA ALA A 10 -2.51 4.30 -13.37
C ALA A 10 -2.70 5.68 -14.00
N ARG A 11 -2.80 5.78 -15.33
CA ARG A 11 -3.05 7.06 -16.03
C ARG A 11 -4.41 7.65 -15.64
N LEU A 12 -5.45 6.83 -15.62
CA LEU A 12 -6.79 7.25 -15.18
C LEU A 12 -6.80 7.68 -13.71
N LEU A 13 -6.04 6.99 -12.86
CA LEU A 13 -5.90 7.35 -11.45
C LEU A 13 -5.15 8.68 -11.29
N ALA A 14 -4.09 8.91 -12.07
CA ALA A 14 -3.37 10.17 -12.10
C ALA A 14 -4.27 11.36 -12.51
N ASP A 15 -5.17 11.16 -13.48
CA ASP A 15 -6.14 12.17 -13.90
C ASP A 15 -7.11 12.52 -12.75
N LYS A 16 -7.60 11.52 -12.00
CA LYS A 16 -8.44 11.75 -10.82
C LYS A 16 -7.68 12.44 -9.68
N LEU A 17 -6.37 12.22 -9.58
CA LEU A 17 -5.49 12.82 -8.59
C LEU A 17 -4.91 14.17 -9.02
N ALA A 18 -5.35 14.76 -10.14
CA ALA A 18 -4.76 15.98 -10.70
C ALA A 18 -4.74 17.17 -9.74
N ALA A 19 -5.63 17.21 -8.73
CA ALA A 19 -5.64 18.22 -7.68
C ALA A 19 -4.38 18.22 -6.79
N TYR A 20 -3.56 17.16 -6.85
CA TYR A 20 -2.29 17.03 -6.14
C TYR A 20 -1.07 17.40 -6.99
N ARG A 21 -1.26 17.69 -8.29
CA ARG A 21 -0.16 18.04 -9.19
C ARG A 21 0.57 19.31 -8.70
N GLY A 22 1.89 19.26 -8.71
CA GLY A 22 2.74 20.38 -8.29
C GLY A 22 2.80 20.62 -6.78
N LYS A 23 2.15 19.78 -5.97
CA LYS A 23 2.22 19.84 -4.50
C LYS A 23 3.31 18.92 -3.91
N ASN A 24 4.19 18.39 -4.76
CA ASN A 24 5.22 17.42 -4.43
C ASN A 24 4.71 16.25 -3.53
N PRO A 25 3.65 15.52 -3.94
CA PRO A 25 3.14 14.42 -3.14
C PRO A 25 4.14 13.25 -3.08
N LEU A 26 4.09 12.47 -2.00
CA LEU A 26 4.77 11.18 -1.89
C LEU A 26 3.82 10.08 -2.33
N ILE A 27 4.16 9.38 -3.40
CA ILE A 27 3.40 8.25 -3.90
C ILE A 27 4.03 6.95 -3.36
N LEU A 28 3.26 6.17 -2.61
CA LEU A 28 3.72 4.92 -2.02
C LEU A 28 2.98 3.74 -2.63
N ALA A 29 3.69 2.85 -3.33
CA ALA A 29 3.12 1.60 -3.83
C ALA A 29 3.09 0.51 -2.76
N ILE A 30 2.00 -0.24 -2.71
CA ILE A 30 1.99 -1.58 -2.11
C ILE A 30 2.58 -2.57 -3.12
N PRO A 31 3.72 -3.21 -2.83
CA PRO A 31 4.34 -4.12 -3.79
C PRO A 31 3.53 -5.42 -3.98
N ARG A 32 3.56 -6.05 -5.15
CA ARG A 32 4.41 -5.72 -6.33
C ARG A 32 3.65 -4.96 -7.41
N GLY A 33 2.42 -5.36 -7.66
CA GLY A 33 1.64 -4.90 -8.83
C GLY A 33 1.51 -3.39 -8.95
N ALA A 34 1.43 -2.67 -7.83
CA ALA A 34 1.25 -1.22 -7.84
C ALA A 34 2.53 -0.41 -8.08
N VAL A 35 3.71 -1.03 -8.11
CA VAL A 35 4.99 -0.31 -8.25
C VAL A 35 5.10 0.44 -9.58
N PRO A 36 4.89 -0.20 -10.76
CA PRO A 36 4.86 0.52 -12.04
C PRO A 36 3.77 1.60 -12.07
N MET A 37 2.62 1.32 -11.47
CA MET A 37 1.50 2.26 -11.41
C MET A 37 1.87 3.53 -10.65
N ALA A 38 2.49 3.38 -9.49
CA ALA A 38 2.86 4.49 -8.64
C ALA A 38 3.97 5.35 -9.25
N LYS A 39 4.88 4.76 -10.03
CA LYS A 39 5.84 5.53 -10.84
C LYS A 39 5.13 6.41 -11.87
N ILE A 40 4.17 5.86 -12.61
CA ILE A 40 3.36 6.61 -13.59
C ILE A 40 2.62 7.76 -12.92
N VAL A 41 2.00 7.51 -11.75
CA VAL A 41 1.26 8.53 -11.00
C VAL A 41 2.20 9.61 -10.45
N ALA A 42 3.36 9.23 -9.91
CA ALA A 42 4.34 10.20 -9.41
C ALA A 42 4.85 11.12 -10.51
N ASP A 43 5.19 10.57 -11.69
CA ASP A 43 5.63 11.37 -12.84
C ASP A 43 4.54 12.34 -13.30
N ALA A 44 3.28 11.88 -13.38
CA ALA A 44 2.15 12.69 -13.82
C ALA A 44 1.77 13.81 -12.83
N LEU A 45 2.05 13.63 -11.54
CA LEU A 45 1.78 14.62 -10.49
C LEU A 45 3.00 15.50 -10.15
N GLY A 46 4.19 15.15 -10.65
CA GLY A 46 5.45 15.79 -10.26
C GLY A 46 5.79 15.55 -8.78
N GLY A 47 5.58 14.31 -8.31
CA GLY A 47 5.86 13.86 -6.95
C GLY A 47 7.04 12.90 -6.87
N GLU A 48 7.31 12.42 -5.66
CA GLU A 48 8.29 11.35 -5.40
C GLU A 48 7.59 10.00 -5.27
N PHE A 49 8.29 8.91 -5.55
CA PHE A 49 7.73 7.56 -5.53
C PHE A 49 8.59 6.62 -4.67
N ASP A 50 7.99 5.88 -3.73
CA ASP A 50 8.59 4.74 -2.98
C ASP A 50 7.63 3.55 -2.92
N VAL A 51 8.08 2.48 -2.28
CA VAL A 51 7.24 1.42 -1.74
C VAL A 51 6.94 1.63 -0.25
N VAL A 52 5.73 1.27 0.16
CA VAL A 52 5.37 1.07 1.56
C VAL A 52 5.45 -0.43 1.89
N LEU A 53 6.32 -0.79 2.83
CA LEU A 53 6.49 -2.17 3.25
C LEU A 53 5.83 -2.39 4.61
N VAL A 54 4.70 -3.08 4.58
CA VAL A 54 3.94 -3.47 5.76
C VAL A 54 3.59 -4.94 5.70
N ARG A 55 3.39 -5.55 6.86
CA ARG A 55 2.88 -6.92 6.96
C ARG A 55 1.79 -7.02 8.02
N LYS A 56 0.83 -7.91 7.77
CA LYS A 56 -0.21 -8.25 8.74
C LYS A 56 0.42 -9.07 9.86
N LEU A 57 -0.01 -8.84 11.08
CA LEU A 57 0.24 -9.75 12.20
C LEU A 57 -0.96 -10.70 12.27
N GLY A 58 -0.77 -11.98 11.96
CA GLY A 58 -1.82 -13.00 12.03
C GLY A 58 -2.13 -13.42 13.46
N ALA A 59 -3.31 -14.03 13.68
CA ALA A 59 -3.67 -14.61 14.97
C ALA A 59 -3.00 -15.97 15.21
N PRO A 60 -2.83 -16.38 16.48
CA PRO A 60 -2.44 -17.73 16.83
C PRO A 60 -3.37 -18.77 16.19
N GLY A 61 -2.81 -19.73 15.46
CA GLY A 61 -3.58 -20.79 14.80
C GLY A 61 -4.40 -20.35 13.58
N ASN A 62 -4.47 -19.05 13.26
CA ASN A 62 -5.17 -18.53 12.07
C ASN A 62 -4.41 -17.34 11.46
N PRO A 63 -3.35 -17.59 10.66
CA PRO A 63 -2.51 -16.53 10.09
C PRO A 63 -3.25 -15.56 9.16
N GLU A 64 -4.36 -15.99 8.56
CA GLU A 64 -5.17 -15.14 7.67
C GLU A 64 -5.99 -14.10 8.44
N PHE A 65 -6.35 -14.41 9.70
CA PHE A 65 -7.03 -13.48 10.58
C PHE A 65 -6.02 -12.47 11.16
N ALA A 66 -5.97 -11.28 10.56
CA ALA A 66 -5.03 -10.24 10.97
C ALA A 66 -5.47 -9.57 12.28
N ILE A 67 -4.65 -9.68 13.32
CA ILE A 67 -4.82 -9.01 14.62
C ILE A 67 -4.13 -7.66 14.69
N GLY A 68 -3.35 -7.31 13.66
CA GLY A 68 -2.57 -6.09 13.64
C GLY A 68 -1.75 -5.95 12.37
N ALA A 69 -0.88 -4.96 12.37
CA ALA A 69 0.05 -4.67 11.29
C ALA A 69 1.38 -4.18 11.85
N ILE A 70 2.46 -4.42 11.11
CA ILE A 70 3.81 -3.95 11.41
C ILE A 70 4.43 -3.29 10.17
N ASP A 71 5.21 -2.25 10.40
CA ASP A 71 5.97 -1.55 9.37
C ASP A 71 7.48 -1.86 9.43
N GLU A 72 8.24 -1.30 8.50
CA GLU A 72 9.68 -1.48 8.42
C GLU A 72 10.50 -0.88 9.57
N THR A 73 9.91 0.05 10.33
CA THR A 73 10.53 0.62 11.54
C THR A 73 10.35 -0.30 12.75
N GLY A 74 9.45 -1.28 12.65
CA GLY A 74 9.04 -2.15 13.75
C GLY A 74 7.88 -1.59 14.57
N TRP A 75 7.36 -0.42 14.20
CA TRP A 75 6.11 0.09 14.75
C TRP A 75 4.99 -0.89 14.38
N ALA A 76 4.14 -1.20 15.36
CA ALA A 76 3.04 -2.13 15.16
C ALA A 76 1.75 -1.58 15.74
N TYR A 77 0.68 -1.71 14.95
CA TYR A 77 -0.69 -1.55 15.40
C TYR A 77 -1.25 -2.90 15.78
N LEU A 78 -1.95 -2.97 16.91
CA LEU A 78 -2.75 -4.13 17.31
C LEU A 78 -4.21 -3.71 17.40
N GLY A 79 -5.07 -4.48 16.76
CA GLY A 79 -6.51 -4.30 16.84
C GLY A 79 -7.03 -4.62 18.24
N PRO A 80 -8.20 -4.09 18.62
CA PRO A 80 -8.79 -4.31 19.95
C PRO A 80 -9.11 -5.78 20.24
N TYR A 81 -9.26 -6.60 19.20
CA TYR A 81 -9.56 -8.03 19.28
C TYR A 81 -8.32 -8.93 19.38
N ALA A 82 -7.09 -8.39 19.34
CA ALA A 82 -5.87 -9.21 19.38
C ALA A 82 -5.81 -10.12 20.63
N ALA A 83 -6.11 -9.56 21.80
CA ALA A 83 -6.13 -10.33 23.05
C ALA A 83 -7.25 -11.40 23.04
N MET A 84 -8.42 -11.08 22.50
CA MET A 84 -9.54 -12.03 22.37
C MET A 84 -9.23 -13.17 21.40
N ALA A 85 -8.37 -12.93 20.41
CA ALA A 85 -7.87 -13.95 19.49
C ALA A 85 -6.77 -14.84 20.09
N GLY A 86 -6.47 -14.69 21.40
CA GLY A 86 -5.45 -15.48 22.10
C GLY A 86 -4.02 -15.00 21.88
N ALA A 87 -3.82 -13.81 21.31
CA ALA A 87 -2.49 -13.26 21.08
C ALA A 87 -1.93 -12.65 22.38
N ASP A 88 -1.19 -13.45 23.14
CA ASP A 88 -0.44 -12.97 24.30
C ASP A 88 0.80 -12.13 23.90
N SER A 89 1.43 -11.47 24.87
CA SER A 89 2.59 -10.61 24.63
C SER A 89 3.76 -11.37 23.98
N GLY A 90 4.01 -12.60 24.42
CA GLY A 90 5.08 -13.44 23.87
C GLY A 90 4.83 -13.83 22.41
N TYR A 91 3.59 -14.14 22.05
CA TYR A 91 3.19 -14.40 20.67
C TYR A 91 3.36 -13.15 19.81
N ILE A 92 2.87 -12.00 20.29
CA ILE A 92 2.98 -10.71 19.60
C ILE A 92 4.44 -10.38 19.30
N GLU A 93 5.34 -10.52 20.28
CA GLU A 93 6.76 -10.25 20.09
C GLU A 93 7.39 -11.17 19.05
N ARG A 94 7.07 -12.48 19.08
CA ARG A 94 7.57 -13.45 18.10
C ARG A 94 7.10 -13.14 16.69
N ILE A 95 5.80 -12.91 16.49
CA ILE A 95 5.27 -12.63 15.14
C ILE A 95 5.79 -11.29 14.62
N LYS A 96 5.88 -10.26 15.46
CA LYS A 96 6.50 -8.98 15.08
C LYS A 96 7.94 -9.17 14.59
N ALA A 97 8.75 -9.95 15.32
CA ALA A 97 10.14 -10.20 14.93
C ALA A 97 10.24 -10.94 13.60
N GLN A 98 9.40 -11.94 13.38
CA GLN A 98 9.33 -12.71 12.13
C GLN A 98 8.95 -11.82 10.94
N GLU A 99 7.84 -11.10 11.06
CA GLU A 99 7.33 -10.25 9.98
C GLU A 99 8.28 -9.08 9.68
N LEU A 100 8.90 -8.49 10.70
CA LEU A 100 9.92 -7.45 10.53
C LEU A 100 11.17 -7.97 9.80
N ALA A 101 11.62 -9.19 10.09
CA ALA A 101 12.72 -9.81 9.37
C ALA A 101 12.38 -10.00 7.87
N THR A 102 11.15 -10.41 7.57
CA THR A 102 10.65 -10.51 6.19
C THR A 102 10.63 -9.15 5.49
N ILE A 103 10.14 -8.09 6.17
CA ILE A 103 10.16 -6.73 5.63
C ILE A 103 11.59 -6.28 5.34
N ARG A 104 12.52 -6.48 6.27
CA ARG A 104 13.93 -6.09 6.10
C ARG A 104 14.58 -6.81 4.91
N LYS A 105 14.32 -8.11 4.75
CA LYS A 105 14.80 -8.88 3.58
C LYS A 105 14.25 -8.28 2.28
N ARG A 106 12.97 -7.92 2.25
CA ARG A 106 12.31 -7.31 1.08
C ARG A 106 12.86 -5.91 0.78
N ARG A 107 13.06 -5.06 1.80
CA ARG A 107 13.65 -3.73 1.64
C ARG A 107 15.07 -3.81 1.07
N ALA A 108 15.89 -4.72 1.60
CA ALA A 108 17.24 -4.95 1.11
C ALA A 108 17.28 -5.43 -0.36
N GLN A 109 16.27 -6.18 -0.80
CA GLN A 109 16.10 -6.56 -2.19
C GLN A 109 15.71 -5.37 -3.09
N TYR A 110 14.75 -4.55 -2.65
CA TYR A 110 14.14 -3.50 -3.48
C TYR A 110 14.93 -2.20 -3.57
N SER A 111 15.57 -1.78 -2.49
CA SER A 111 16.32 -0.53 -2.48
C SER A 111 17.55 -0.67 -1.60
N PRO A 112 18.60 -1.39 -2.07
CA PRO A 112 19.86 -1.46 -1.33
C PRO A 112 20.55 -0.09 -1.24
N LEU A 113 20.16 0.88 -2.08
CA LEU A 113 20.86 2.16 -2.24
C LEU A 113 20.18 3.35 -1.55
N HIS A 114 18.88 3.26 -1.20
CA HIS A 114 18.15 4.41 -0.66
C HIS A 114 17.34 4.04 0.59
N PRO A 115 17.41 4.86 1.65
CA PRO A 115 16.49 4.73 2.77
C PRO A 115 15.05 5.04 2.32
N PRO A 116 14.04 4.58 3.08
CA PRO A 116 12.64 4.94 2.84
C PRO A 116 12.47 6.46 2.91
N ILE A 117 11.67 7.03 2.01
CA ILE A 117 11.33 8.45 2.09
C ILE A 117 10.41 8.71 3.29
N ASP A 118 10.73 9.74 4.08
CA ASP A 118 9.94 10.11 5.24
C ASP A 118 8.59 10.74 4.83
N PRO A 119 7.44 10.17 5.25
CA PRO A 119 6.13 10.72 4.94
C PRO A 119 5.72 11.92 5.82
N GLN A 120 6.50 12.26 6.87
CA GLN A 120 6.14 13.27 7.84
C GLN A 120 5.83 14.63 7.19
N GLY A 121 4.67 15.21 7.52
CA GLY A 121 4.26 16.53 7.02
C GLY A 121 3.97 16.61 5.52
N ARG A 122 3.89 15.47 4.81
CA ARG A 122 3.63 15.41 3.36
C ARG A 122 2.21 15.00 3.02
N ILE A 123 1.79 15.31 1.79
CA ILE A 123 0.67 14.63 1.14
C ILE A 123 1.18 13.26 0.68
N VAL A 124 0.64 12.21 1.26
CA VAL A 124 0.99 10.81 0.96
C VAL A 124 -0.17 10.15 0.25
N ILE A 125 0.10 9.54 -0.91
CA ILE A 125 -0.89 8.82 -1.70
C ILE A 125 -0.44 7.35 -1.77
N VAL A 126 -1.20 6.46 -1.16
CA VAL A 126 -0.94 5.02 -1.16
C VAL A 126 -1.69 4.37 -2.31
N ILE A 127 -0.99 3.62 -3.15
CA ILE A 127 -1.52 2.99 -4.35
C ILE A 127 -1.45 1.47 -4.25
N ASP A 128 -2.54 0.82 -4.62
CA ASP A 128 -2.62 -0.61 -4.92
C ASP A 128 -3.24 -0.82 -6.31
N ASP A 129 -3.03 -1.99 -6.93
CA ASP A 129 -3.67 -2.32 -8.21
C ASP A 129 -5.17 -2.70 -8.06
N GLY A 130 -5.59 -3.03 -6.84
CA GLY A 130 -6.98 -3.08 -6.43
C GLY A 130 -7.10 -3.63 -5.01
N LEU A 131 -8.27 -3.47 -4.40
CA LEU A 131 -8.52 -3.98 -3.05
C LEU A 131 -9.57 -5.08 -3.10
N ALA A 132 -9.18 -6.29 -2.71
CA ALA A 132 -10.15 -7.36 -2.45
C ALA A 132 -10.71 -7.25 -1.02
N THR A 133 -9.83 -7.39 -0.02
CA THR A 133 -10.20 -7.27 1.41
C THR A 133 -9.75 -5.95 2.03
N GLY A 134 -8.86 -5.22 1.33
CA GLY A 134 -8.20 -4.01 1.80
C GLY A 134 -7.18 -4.22 2.92
N SER A 135 -6.86 -5.45 3.32
CA SER A 135 -6.08 -5.69 4.53
C SER A 135 -4.67 -5.09 4.49
N THR A 136 -3.99 -5.17 3.34
CA THR A 136 -2.64 -4.61 3.16
C THR A 136 -2.68 -3.09 3.12
N MET A 137 -3.69 -2.52 2.45
CA MET A 137 -3.93 -1.09 2.45
C MET A 137 -4.21 -0.55 3.85
N LEU A 138 -5.07 -1.21 4.63
CA LEU A 138 -5.33 -0.83 6.02
C LEU A 138 -4.06 -0.87 6.87
N ALA A 139 -3.23 -1.91 6.73
CA ALA A 139 -1.94 -1.99 7.38
C ALA A 139 -1.02 -0.80 7.01
N ALA A 140 -0.95 -0.46 5.73
CA ALA A 140 -0.18 0.68 5.24
C ALA A 140 -0.69 2.00 5.81
N LEU A 141 -2.01 2.22 5.80
CA LEU A 141 -2.62 3.44 6.32
C LEU A 141 -2.40 3.59 7.82
N HIS A 142 -2.51 2.51 8.60
CA HIS A 142 -2.20 2.53 10.03
C HIS A 142 -0.75 2.90 10.31
N ALA A 143 0.20 2.27 9.61
CA ALA A 143 1.63 2.56 9.73
C ALA A 143 1.93 4.02 9.38
N LEU A 144 1.44 4.47 8.23
CA LEU A 144 1.70 5.82 7.74
C LEU A 144 1.08 6.89 8.62
N ARG A 145 -0.11 6.64 9.19
CA ARG A 145 -0.75 7.60 10.11
C ARG A 145 0.12 7.88 11.34
N SER A 146 0.83 6.87 11.85
CA SER A 146 1.76 7.03 12.99
C SER A 146 2.93 7.96 12.69
N ARG A 147 3.24 8.17 11.40
CA ARG A 147 4.32 9.03 10.91
C ARG A 147 3.88 10.48 10.65
N ALA A 148 2.64 10.83 11.01
CA ALA A 148 2.08 12.17 10.90
C ALA A 148 2.24 12.85 9.51
N PRO A 149 1.72 12.23 8.43
CA PRO A 149 1.59 12.91 7.14
C PRO A 149 0.61 14.09 7.26
N GLN A 150 0.79 15.12 6.43
CA GLN A 150 -0.16 16.23 6.32
C GLN A 150 -1.52 15.76 5.80
N LYS A 151 -1.51 14.83 4.83
CA LYS A 151 -2.71 14.21 4.28
C LYS A 151 -2.37 12.80 3.81
N LEU A 152 -3.26 11.85 4.07
CA LEU A 152 -3.12 10.45 3.70
C LEU A 152 -4.27 10.02 2.79
N VAL A 153 -3.96 9.74 1.54
CA VAL A 153 -4.92 9.39 0.49
C VAL A 153 -4.75 7.92 0.12
N CYS A 154 -5.85 7.18 0.05
CA CYS A 154 -5.89 5.88 -0.59
C CYS A 154 -6.33 6.06 -2.05
N ALA A 155 -5.57 5.53 -3.00
CA ALA A 155 -5.90 5.64 -4.42
C ALA A 155 -5.80 4.27 -5.10
N VAL A 156 -6.94 3.75 -5.58
CA VAL A 156 -7.02 2.41 -6.16
C VAL A 156 -7.91 2.36 -7.41
N PRO A 157 -7.58 1.56 -8.41
CA PRO A 157 -8.43 1.41 -9.60
C PRO A 157 -9.79 0.77 -9.28
N VAL A 158 -9.78 -0.28 -8.46
CA VAL A 158 -11.00 -1.07 -8.20
C VAL A 158 -11.02 -1.66 -6.80
N ALA A 159 -12.19 -1.66 -6.17
CA ALA A 159 -12.45 -2.28 -4.87
C ALA A 159 -13.96 -2.48 -4.66
N PRO A 160 -14.41 -3.45 -3.86
CA PRO A 160 -15.82 -3.53 -3.50
C PRO A 160 -16.22 -2.39 -2.53
N PRO A 161 -17.49 -1.94 -2.55
CA PRO A 161 -17.95 -0.80 -1.75
C PRO A 161 -17.68 -0.91 -0.24
N ASP A 162 -17.88 -2.09 0.34
CA ASP A 162 -17.65 -2.38 1.76
C ASP A 162 -16.17 -2.21 2.17
N THR A 163 -15.25 -2.58 1.28
CA THR A 163 -13.82 -2.39 1.49
C THR A 163 -13.43 -0.92 1.39
N LEU A 164 -14.04 -0.16 0.48
CA LEU A 164 -13.82 1.29 0.38
C LEU A 164 -14.29 2.03 1.63
N GLU A 165 -15.44 1.64 2.20
CA GLU A 165 -15.95 2.23 3.44
C GLU A 165 -14.95 2.02 4.60
N ARG A 166 -14.52 0.77 4.82
CA ARG A 166 -13.54 0.42 5.88
C ARG A 166 -12.21 1.14 5.72
N VAL A 167 -11.73 1.28 4.47
CA VAL A 167 -10.48 1.99 4.16
C VAL A 167 -10.65 3.49 4.35
N GLY A 168 -11.81 4.04 3.99
CA GLY A 168 -12.18 5.44 4.16
C GLY A 168 -12.13 5.90 5.61
N GLU A 169 -12.41 5.01 6.57
CA GLU A 169 -12.24 5.33 8.00
C GLU A 169 -10.78 5.60 8.43
N LYS A 170 -9.79 5.19 7.63
CA LYS A 170 -8.36 5.27 7.97
C LYS A 170 -7.58 6.25 7.09
N SER A 171 -8.14 6.68 5.97
CA SER A 171 -7.57 7.69 5.08
C SER A 171 -8.33 9.01 5.18
N ASP A 172 -7.68 10.13 4.83
CA ASP A 172 -8.35 11.43 4.75
C ASP A 172 -9.17 11.56 3.45
N GLU A 173 -8.85 10.74 2.45
CA GLU A 173 -9.54 10.70 1.16
C GLU A 173 -9.34 9.34 0.50
N VAL A 174 -10.41 8.85 -0.15
CA VAL A 174 -10.36 7.64 -0.99
C VAL A 174 -10.67 8.02 -2.43
N VAL A 175 -9.76 7.69 -3.34
CA VAL A 175 -9.91 7.86 -4.78
C VAL A 175 -10.04 6.47 -5.41
N CYS A 176 -11.24 6.13 -5.86
CA CYS A 176 -11.51 4.86 -6.55
C CYS A 176 -12.07 5.11 -7.95
N LEU A 177 -11.55 4.42 -8.96
CA LEU A 177 -12.07 4.53 -10.34
C LEU A 177 -13.37 3.73 -10.52
N HIS A 178 -13.47 2.58 -9.87
CA HIS A 178 -14.60 1.66 -10.02
C HIS A 178 -14.92 0.89 -8.74
N ALA A 179 -16.18 0.95 -8.28
CA ALA A 179 -16.64 0.26 -7.07
C ALA A 179 -17.81 -0.72 -7.36
N PRO A 180 -17.53 -1.90 -7.94
CA PRO A 180 -18.58 -2.85 -8.34
C PRO A 180 -19.09 -3.70 -7.16
N GLU A 181 -20.41 -3.91 -7.09
CA GLU A 181 -21.02 -4.80 -6.09
C GLU A 181 -20.68 -6.29 -6.34
N ASN A 182 -20.54 -6.69 -7.61
CA ASN A 182 -20.21 -8.05 -8.01
C ASN A 182 -18.68 -8.30 -8.11
N PHE A 183 -17.95 -7.88 -7.08
CA PHE A 183 -16.50 -8.09 -7.00
C PHE A 183 -16.17 -9.55 -6.64
N GLN A 184 -15.26 -10.19 -7.39
CA GLN A 184 -14.72 -11.51 -7.01
C GLN A 184 -13.20 -11.44 -6.78
N ALA A 185 -12.48 -10.83 -7.72
CA ALA A 185 -11.03 -10.65 -7.62
C ALA A 185 -10.59 -9.39 -8.36
N VAL A 186 -9.43 -8.82 -7.99
CA VAL A 186 -8.86 -7.64 -8.66
C VAL A 186 -8.61 -7.91 -10.15
N GLY A 187 -8.03 -9.06 -10.49
CA GLY A 187 -7.64 -9.40 -11.86
C GLY A 187 -8.80 -9.45 -12.86
N GLN A 188 -10.06 -9.61 -12.42
CA GLN A 188 -11.21 -9.64 -13.33
C GLN A 188 -11.48 -8.30 -14.03
N PHE A 189 -10.90 -7.21 -13.50
CA PHE A 189 -11.06 -5.86 -14.03
C PHE A 189 -9.91 -5.45 -14.96
N TYR A 190 -9.02 -6.37 -15.29
CA TYR A 190 -7.86 -6.15 -16.15
C TYR A 190 -7.87 -7.14 -17.32
N ALA A 191 -7.77 -6.64 -18.55
CA ALA A 191 -7.61 -7.49 -19.73
C ALA A 191 -6.23 -8.17 -19.74
N ASP A 192 -5.20 -7.44 -19.30
CA ASP A 192 -3.87 -7.97 -18.99
C ASP A 192 -3.51 -7.65 -17.52
N PHE A 193 -3.34 -8.73 -16.74
CA PHE A 193 -2.97 -8.68 -15.33
C PHE A 193 -1.73 -9.54 -15.04
N GLY A 194 -0.73 -9.47 -15.93
CA GLY A 194 0.54 -10.17 -15.77
C GLY A 194 1.22 -9.92 -14.42
N GLN A 195 2.05 -10.87 -13.96
CA GLN A 195 2.78 -10.72 -12.72
C GLN A 195 3.87 -9.64 -12.86
N VAL A 196 3.95 -8.73 -11.88
CA VAL A 196 5.09 -7.80 -11.75
C VAL A 196 6.18 -8.51 -10.98
N GLU A 197 7.35 -8.66 -11.61
CA GLU A 197 8.49 -9.36 -11.01
C GLU A 197 9.34 -8.43 -10.13
N ASP A 198 10.12 -9.03 -9.23
CA ASP A 198 10.95 -8.24 -8.32
C ASP A 198 12.02 -7.43 -9.07
N GLU A 199 12.52 -7.93 -10.20
CA GLU A 199 13.50 -7.24 -11.06
C GLU A 199 12.94 -5.92 -11.61
N GLU A 200 11.66 -5.91 -11.99
CA GLU A 200 10.98 -4.70 -12.47
C GLU A 200 10.83 -3.68 -11.35
N VAL A 201 10.46 -4.13 -10.15
CA VAL A 201 10.38 -3.28 -8.94
C VAL A 201 11.73 -2.64 -8.63
N ILE A 202 12.81 -3.43 -8.69
CA ILE A 202 14.18 -2.96 -8.41
C ILE A 202 14.61 -1.92 -9.44
N ALA A 203 14.36 -2.16 -10.73
CA ALA A 203 14.71 -1.24 -11.80
C ALA A 203 14.04 0.12 -11.58
N LEU A 204 12.73 0.14 -11.35
CA LEU A 204 11.96 1.37 -11.13
C LEU A 204 12.39 2.14 -9.87
N LEU A 205 12.73 1.44 -8.79
CA LEU A 205 13.21 2.08 -7.56
C LEU A 205 14.64 2.61 -7.68
N SER A 206 15.46 2.04 -8.57
CA SER A 206 16.83 2.48 -8.84
C SER A 206 16.89 3.74 -9.69
N GLU A 207 15.86 3.99 -10.51
CA GLU A 207 15.71 5.19 -11.34
C GLU A 207 15.32 6.45 -10.55
N ARG A 208 15.22 6.37 -9.22
CA ARG A 208 14.96 7.53 -8.36
C ARG A 208 15.96 8.64 -8.65
N LYS A 209 15.44 9.78 -9.12
CA LYS A 209 16.22 11.01 -9.25
C LYS A 209 16.72 11.40 -7.85
N LYS A 210 18.00 11.76 -7.77
CA LYS A 210 18.55 12.38 -6.55
C LYS A 210 17.75 13.64 -6.22
N PRO A 211 17.46 13.91 -4.93
CA PRO A 211 16.85 15.17 -4.51
C PRO A 211 17.71 16.37 -4.91
#